data_AF-A0A935S7U0-F1
#
_entry.id   AF-A0A935S7U0-F1
#
_cell.length_a   1.000
_cell.length_b   1.000
_cell.length_c   1.000
_cell.angle_alpha   90.00
_cell.angle_beta   90.00
_cell.angle_gamma   90.00
#
_symmetry.space_group_name_H-M   'P 1'
#
loop_
_entity.id
_entity.type
_entity.pdbx_description
1 polymer ?
#
loop_
_entity_poly.entity_id
_entity_poly.type
_entity_poly.pdbx_seq_one_letter_code
_entity_poly.pdbx_strand_id
1 'polypeptide(L)'
;MRAFFRSIAPEFVLHLYKKQKKKRRAQERQKLALQGKVITENDIIEALRQNGLNSGDVAMVHSSLSKLGNVQGGAGTVIRALIEVLGDEGTLVMPSFPSLGFTFDYLSKNPAFDVRHTKSQMGAITEAFRKIKGVKRSMHPTDPVCALGKETKFLLKDHYSQLTPYNQNSPFYKLITLKGKIVLLGTKLDTVTNFHVIEDVIENFKYPVYHKKQFFSEG
;
A
#
# COMPACT_ATOMS: atom_id res chain seq x y z
N MET A 1 -20.04 15.03 -9.83
CA MET A 1 -20.77 15.55 -8.64
C MET A 1 -19.94 15.54 -7.34
N ARG A 2 -19.40 14.40 -6.86
CA ARG A 2 -18.67 14.34 -5.56
C ARG A 2 -17.33 15.09 -5.49
N ALA A 3 -16.57 15.16 -6.58
CA ALA A 3 -15.27 15.84 -6.61
C ALA A 3 -15.43 17.37 -6.59
N PHE A 4 -16.34 17.89 -7.41
CA PHE A 4 -16.70 19.30 -7.47
C PHE A 4 -17.28 19.84 -6.15
N PHE A 5 -18.18 19.09 -5.50
CA PHE A 5 -18.70 19.49 -4.19
C PHE A 5 -17.60 19.53 -3.11
N ARG A 6 -16.58 18.67 -3.23
CA ARG A 6 -15.44 18.65 -2.30
C ARG A 6 -14.51 19.84 -2.45
N SER A 7 -14.38 20.40 -3.66
CA SER A 7 -13.50 21.54 -3.92
C SER A 7 -14.11 22.88 -3.52
N ILE A 8 -15.44 22.96 -3.41
CA ILE A 8 -16.16 24.20 -3.06
C ILE A 8 -16.72 24.19 -1.63
N ALA A 9 -16.78 23.03 -0.97
CA ALA A 9 -17.35 22.95 0.38
C ALA A 9 -16.40 23.53 1.43
N PRO A 10 -16.88 24.38 2.36
CA PRO A 10 -16.09 24.88 3.48
C PRO A 10 -15.50 23.75 4.32
N GLU A 11 -14.33 23.99 4.92
CA GLU A 11 -13.58 22.96 5.66
C GLU A 11 -14.39 22.35 6.81
N PHE A 12 -15.19 23.15 7.52
CA PHE A 12 -16.06 22.66 8.61
C PHE A 12 -17.11 21.65 8.10
N VAL A 13 -17.68 21.85 6.90
CA VAL A 13 -18.64 20.94 6.27
C VAL A 13 -17.96 19.62 5.92
N LEU A 14 -16.75 19.69 5.35
CA LEU A 14 -15.94 18.51 5.06
C LEU A 14 -15.60 17.73 6.33
N HIS A 15 -15.29 18.42 7.43
CA HIS A 15 -15.02 17.82 8.73
C HIS A 15 -16.25 17.10 9.29
N LEU A 16 -17.42 17.77 9.31
CA LEU A 16 -18.68 17.18 9.76
C LEU A 16 -19.06 15.94 8.93
N TYR A 17 -18.96 16.04 7.60
CA TYR A 17 -19.19 14.92 6.70
C TYR A 17 -18.25 13.74 6.99
N LYS A 18 -16.95 13.99 7.17
CA LYS A 18 -15.97 12.94 7.55
C LYS A 18 -16.34 12.28 8.87
N LYS A 19 -16.74 13.05 9.89
CA LYS A 19 -17.16 12.56 11.20
C LYS A 19 -18.41 11.68 11.11
N GLN A 20 -19.44 12.15 10.40
CA GLN A 20 -20.70 11.42 10.22
C GLN A 20 -20.49 10.12 9.40
N LYS A 21 -19.69 10.18 8.33
CA LYS A 21 -19.30 9.00 7.55
C LYS A 21 -18.54 7.97 8.39
N LYS A 22 -17.65 8.42 9.30
CA LYS A 22 -16.93 7.53 10.24
C LYS A 22 -17.91 6.85 11.20
N LYS A 23 -18.88 7.60 11.76
CA LYS A 23 -19.92 7.07 12.65
C LYS A 23 -20.78 6.02 11.94
N ARG A 24 -21.28 6.32 10.74
CA ARG A 24 -22.09 5.37 9.95
C ARG A 24 -21.34 4.06 9.67
N ARG A 25 -20.08 4.14 9.26
CA ARG A 25 -19.24 2.95 9.04
C ARG A 25 -19.01 2.13 10.31
N ALA A 26 -18.89 2.79 11.47
CA ALA A 26 -18.77 2.10 12.74
C ALA A 26 -20.06 1.36 13.11
N GLN A 27 -21.21 2.00 12.91
CA GLN A 27 -22.54 1.38 13.12
C GLN A 27 -22.78 0.22 12.14
N GLU A 28 -22.43 0.36 10.86
CA GLU A 28 -22.50 -0.73 9.88
C GLU A 28 -21.64 -1.94 10.32
N ARG A 29 -20.40 -1.70 10.76
CA ARG A 29 -19.54 -2.78 11.30
C ARG A 29 -20.14 -3.44 12.54
N GLN A 30 -20.68 -2.65 13.46
CA GLN A 30 -21.33 -3.17 14.67
C GLN A 30 -22.56 -4.01 14.32
N LYS A 31 -23.36 -3.58 13.35
CA LYS A 31 -24.50 -4.35 12.84
C LYS A 31 -24.05 -5.67 12.20
N LEU A 32 -23.00 -5.66 11.38
CA LEU A 32 -22.43 -6.89 10.79
C LEU A 32 -21.91 -7.85 11.87
N ALA A 33 -21.25 -7.32 12.91
CA ALA A 33 -20.79 -8.11 14.05
C ALA A 33 -21.96 -8.78 14.80
N LEU A 34 -23.03 -8.03 15.08
CA LEU A 34 -24.25 -8.53 15.72
C LEU A 34 -24.99 -9.57 14.86
N GLN A 35 -24.77 -9.58 13.55
CA GLN A 35 -25.32 -10.55 12.60
C GLN A 35 -24.41 -11.78 12.39
N GLY A 36 -23.33 -11.92 13.15
CA GLY A 36 -22.39 -13.04 13.02
C GLY A 36 -21.53 -13.02 11.74
N LYS A 37 -21.59 -11.94 10.94
CA LYS A 37 -20.79 -11.77 9.71
C LYS A 37 -19.42 -11.18 10.04
N VAL A 38 -18.64 -11.93 10.81
CA VAL A 38 -17.27 -11.58 11.22
C VAL A 38 -16.29 -12.38 10.39
N ILE A 39 -15.27 -11.72 9.85
CA ILE A 39 -14.16 -12.37 9.15
C ILE A 39 -13.03 -12.59 10.16
N THR A 40 -12.67 -13.84 10.37
CA THR A 40 -11.62 -14.28 11.29
C THR A 40 -10.27 -14.35 10.58
N GLU A 41 -9.22 -14.67 11.34
CA GLU A 41 -7.88 -14.91 10.79
C GLU A 41 -7.87 -16.14 9.85
N ASN A 42 -8.51 -17.23 10.29
CA ASN A 42 -8.60 -18.48 9.53
C ASN A 42 -9.34 -18.30 8.21
N ASP A 43 -10.44 -17.54 8.19
CA ASP A 43 -11.17 -17.24 6.95
C ASP A 43 -10.26 -16.56 5.91
N ILE A 44 -9.37 -15.67 6.37
CA ILE A 44 -8.43 -14.95 5.50
C ILE A 44 -7.34 -15.92 5.02
N ILE A 45 -6.77 -16.75 5.91
CA ILE A 45 -5.76 -17.75 5.58
C ILE A 45 -6.27 -18.72 4.53
N GLU A 46 -7.47 -19.28 4.73
CA GLU A 46 -8.11 -20.20 3.80
C GLU A 46 -8.34 -19.54 2.44
N ALA A 47 -8.91 -18.32 2.42
CA ALA A 47 -9.13 -17.59 1.18
C ALA A 47 -7.82 -17.30 0.43
N LEU A 48 -6.76 -16.90 1.12
CA LEU A 48 -5.45 -16.64 0.51
C LEU A 48 -4.86 -17.90 -0.12
N ARG A 49 -4.90 -19.03 0.60
CA ARG A 49 -4.41 -20.33 0.10
C ARG A 49 -5.22 -20.83 -1.09
N GLN A 50 -6.55 -20.75 -1.02
CA GLN A 50 -7.44 -21.12 -2.12
C GLN A 50 -7.21 -20.27 -3.38
N ASN A 51 -6.76 -19.03 -3.22
CA ASN A 51 -6.38 -18.14 -4.32
C ASN A 51 -4.90 -18.24 -4.71
N GLY A 52 -4.21 -19.28 -4.27
CA GLY A 52 -2.87 -19.64 -4.73
C GLY A 52 -1.71 -18.92 -4.05
N LEU A 53 -1.93 -18.27 -2.89
CA LEU A 53 -0.85 -17.78 -2.04
C LEU A 53 -0.35 -18.91 -1.13
N ASN A 54 0.94 -19.21 -1.21
CA ASN A 54 1.59 -20.34 -0.57
C ASN A 54 2.76 -19.90 0.31
N SER A 55 3.20 -20.82 1.18
CA SER A 55 4.43 -20.65 1.97
C SER A 55 5.63 -20.46 1.04
N GLY A 56 6.55 -19.56 1.41
CA GLY A 56 7.73 -19.20 0.63
C GLY A 56 7.51 -18.17 -0.47
N ASP A 57 6.26 -17.76 -0.74
CA ASP A 57 5.99 -16.74 -1.75
C ASP A 57 6.55 -15.36 -1.36
N VAL A 58 6.85 -14.55 -2.38
CA VAL A 58 7.07 -13.11 -2.22
C VAL A 58 5.81 -12.39 -2.70
N ALA A 59 5.10 -11.70 -1.81
CA ALA A 59 3.78 -11.16 -2.12
C ALA A 59 3.70 -9.65 -1.88
N MET A 60 3.43 -8.90 -2.94
CA MET A 60 3.07 -7.49 -2.86
C MET A 60 1.56 -7.32 -2.69
N VAL A 61 1.15 -6.73 -1.57
CA VAL A 61 -0.25 -6.62 -1.19
C VAL A 61 -0.76 -5.20 -1.36
N HIS A 62 -1.82 -5.05 -2.17
CA HIS A 62 -2.66 -3.86 -2.20
C HIS A 62 -3.95 -4.18 -1.45
N SER A 63 -4.41 -3.28 -0.58
CA SER A 63 -5.52 -3.61 0.32
C SER A 63 -6.46 -2.47 0.65
N SER A 64 -7.71 -2.83 0.94
CA SER A 64 -8.72 -1.94 1.49
C SER A 64 -9.48 -2.65 2.60
N LEU A 65 -9.05 -2.44 3.84
CA LEU A 65 -9.69 -3.04 5.03
C LEU A 65 -11.21 -2.80 5.06
N SER A 66 -11.65 -1.61 4.65
CA SER A 66 -13.08 -1.26 4.64
C SER A 66 -13.91 -2.02 3.60
N LYS A 67 -13.25 -2.64 2.61
CA LYS A 67 -13.89 -3.44 1.55
C LYS A 67 -13.86 -4.94 1.85
N LEU A 68 -12.97 -5.38 2.73
CA LEU A 68 -12.96 -6.76 3.23
C LEU A 68 -14.21 -7.07 4.07
N GLY A 69 -14.74 -6.08 4.79
CA GLY A 69 -15.92 -6.26 5.64
C GLY A 69 -15.57 -6.07 7.11
N ASN A 70 -16.17 -6.87 7.99
CA ASN A 70 -15.95 -6.79 9.42
C ASN A 70 -14.88 -7.80 9.88
N VAL A 71 -13.60 -7.42 9.72
CA VAL A 71 -12.47 -8.25 10.14
C VAL A 71 -12.27 -8.15 11.66
N GLN A 72 -12.35 -9.28 12.36
CA GLN A 72 -12.04 -9.37 13.79
C GLN A 72 -10.63 -8.87 14.04
N GLY A 73 -10.40 -7.94 14.97
CA GLY A 73 -9.07 -7.38 15.25
C GLY A 73 -8.51 -6.45 14.15
N GLY A 74 -9.27 -6.21 13.07
CA GLY A 74 -8.95 -5.22 12.04
C GLY A 74 -7.67 -5.52 11.26
N ALA A 75 -6.85 -4.48 11.03
CA ALA A 75 -5.64 -4.57 10.20
C ALA A 75 -4.64 -5.62 10.70
N GLY A 76 -4.48 -5.76 12.01
CA GLY A 76 -3.51 -6.70 12.60
C GLY A 76 -3.79 -8.14 12.22
N THR A 77 -5.07 -8.53 12.18
CA THR A 77 -5.50 -9.88 11.78
C THR A 77 -5.21 -10.17 10.31
N VAL A 78 -5.42 -9.20 9.42
CA VAL A 78 -5.04 -9.36 8.01
C VAL A 78 -3.54 -9.55 7.87
N ILE A 79 -2.74 -8.79 8.62
CA ILE A 79 -1.27 -8.90 8.56
C ILE A 79 -0.79 -10.24 9.10
N ARG A 80 -1.33 -10.71 10.23
CA ARG A 80 -0.97 -12.03 10.78
C ARG A 80 -1.33 -13.16 9.82
N ALA A 81 -2.53 -13.15 9.26
CA ALA A 81 -2.94 -14.12 8.23
C ALA A 81 -1.99 -14.14 7.03
N LEU A 82 -1.57 -12.97 6.52
CA LEU A 82 -0.60 -12.89 5.43
C LEU A 82 0.76 -13.46 5.83
N ILE A 83 1.28 -13.12 7.01
CA ILE A 83 2.56 -13.64 7.51
C ILE A 83 2.47 -15.15 7.70
N GLU A 84 1.38 -15.67 8.25
CA GLU A 84 1.18 -17.10 8.48
C GLU A 84 1.11 -17.90 7.17
N VAL A 85 0.41 -17.39 6.15
CA VAL A 85 0.34 -18.06 4.84
C VAL A 85 1.72 -18.09 4.17
N LEU A 86 2.48 -17.00 4.26
CA LEU A 86 3.79 -16.86 3.64
C LEU A 86 4.88 -17.66 4.38
N GLY A 87 4.74 -17.84 5.69
CA GLY A 87 5.72 -18.55 6.52
C GLY A 87 7.08 -17.83 6.60
N ASP A 88 8.05 -18.47 7.26
CA ASP A 88 9.38 -17.89 7.53
C ASP A 88 10.22 -17.71 6.25
N GLU A 89 9.98 -18.55 5.24
CA GLU A 89 10.65 -18.48 3.95
C GLU A 89 10.02 -17.45 3.00
N GLY A 90 8.82 -16.97 3.30
CA GLY A 90 8.10 -16.01 2.47
C GLY A 90 8.52 -14.57 2.71
N THR A 91 7.96 -13.65 1.94
CA THR A 91 8.19 -12.21 2.10
C THR A 91 6.94 -11.40 1.81
N LEU A 92 6.46 -10.68 2.81
CA LEU A 92 5.34 -9.75 2.71
C LEU A 92 5.84 -8.37 2.29
N VAL A 93 5.25 -7.80 1.24
CA VAL A 93 5.64 -6.51 0.66
C VAL A 93 4.41 -5.61 0.53
N MET A 94 4.51 -4.33 0.88
CA MET A 94 3.40 -3.37 0.73
C MET A 94 3.89 -1.98 0.31
N PRO A 95 3.35 -1.39 -0.77
CA PRO A 95 3.57 0.02 -1.10
C PRO A 95 3.11 0.93 0.04
N SER A 96 3.92 1.93 0.39
CA SER A 96 3.77 2.73 1.60
C SER A 96 3.80 4.23 1.36
N PHE A 97 3.23 4.68 0.24
CA PHE A 97 3.37 6.04 -0.28
C PHE A 97 2.88 7.10 0.73
N PRO A 98 3.57 8.26 0.84
CA PRO A 98 3.27 9.28 1.83
C PRO A 98 2.11 10.21 1.44
N SER A 99 1.64 10.14 0.19
CA SER A 99 0.59 11.02 -0.34
C SER A 99 -0.49 10.25 -1.11
N LEU A 100 -1.67 10.88 -1.20
CA LEU A 100 -2.72 10.50 -2.13
C LEU A 100 -2.81 11.52 -3.26
N GLY A 101 -3.18 11.09 -4.45
CA GLY A 101 -3.32 11.96 -5.62
C GLY A 101 -2.02 12.06 -6.42
N PHE A 102 -1.84 13.16 -7.15
CA PHE A 102 -0.69 13.34 -8.03
C PHE A 102 0.59 13.58 -7.24
N THR A 103 1.65 12.84 -7.58
CA THR A 103 2.99 12.99 -6.97
C THR A 103 3.53 14.41 -7.13
N PHE A 104 3.21 15.08 -8.24
CA PHE A 104 3.57 16.48 -8.47
C PHE A 104 3.04 17.43 -7.38
N ASP A 105 1.77 17.28 -6.97
CA ASP A 105 1.16 18.14 -5.93
C ASP A 105 1.80 17.92 -4.56
N TYR A 106 2.25 16.69 -4.29
CA TYR A 106 3.00 16.35 -3.09
C TYR A 106 4.38 16.98 -3.12
N LEU A 107 5.15 16.75 -4.19
CA LEU A 107 6.52 17.25 -4.34
C LEU A 107 6.61 18.78 -4.44
N SER A 108 5.60 19.44 -5.01
CA SER A 108 5.56 20.91 -5.10
C SER A 108 5.49 21.60 -3.74
N LYS A 109 5.16 20.87 -2.67
CA LYS A 109 5.16 21.37 -1.28
C LYS A 109 6.51 21.18 -0.58
N ASN A 110 7.50 20.64 -1.28
CA ASN A 110 8.83 20.28 -0.75
C ASN A 110 8.79 19.54 0.60
N PRO A 111 8.07 18.41 0.69
CA PRO A 111 7.90 17.71 1.96
C PRO A 111 9.17 16.96 2.35
N ALA A 112 9.53 16.99 3.63
CA ALA A 112 10.55 16.09 4.17
C ALA A 112 10.00 14.65 4.25
N PHE A 113 10.74 13.68 3.70
CA PHE A 113 10.43 12.26 3.81
C PHE A 113 11.34 11.58 4.83
N ASP A 114 10.78 11.20 5.98
CA ASP A 114 11.46 10.36 6.96
C ASP A 114 10.98 8.91 6.81
N VAL A 115 11.89 8.01 6.46
CA VAL A 115 11.60 6.58 6.25
C VAL A 115 10.94 5.92 7.47
N ARG A 116 11.28 6.36 8.69
CA ARG A 116 10.77 5.85 9.97
C ARG A 116 9.47 6.53 10.39
N HIS A 117 9.31 7.82 10.13
CA HIS A 117 8.22 8.61 10.72
C HIS A 117 7.13 9.02 9.75
N THR A 118 7.41 9.21 8.46
CA THR A 118 6.41 9.60 7.47
C THR A 118 5.37 8.48 7.31
N LYS A 119 4.11 8.78 7.61
CA LYS A 119 3.01 7.80 7.57
C LYS A 119 2.73 7.34 6.13
N SER A 120 2.31 6.09 5.99
CA SER A 120 1.73 5.60 4.74
C SER A 120 0.30 6.12 4.58
N GLN A 121 -0.04 6.55 3.37
CA GLN A 121 -1.40 6.85 2.95
C GLN A 121 -2.08 5.67 2.23
N MET A 122 -1.38 4.55 2.04
CA MET A 122 -1.87 3.37 1.30
C MET A 122 -2.83 2.48 2.12
N GLY A 123 -3.52 3.06 3.10
CA GLY A 123 -4.54 2.38 3.90
C GLY A 123 -4.07 1.89 5.27
N ALA A 124 -5.04 1.46 6.07
CA ALA A 124 -4.84 1.12 7.48
C ALA A 124 -3.97 -0.14 7.67
N ILE A 125 -4.04 -1.09 6.74
CA ILE A 125 -3.23 -2.32 6.78
C ILE A 125 -1.75 -1.97 6.58
N THR A 126 -1.42 -1.22 5.53
CA THR A 126 -0.03 -0.83 5.27
C THR A 126 0.56 0.04 6.38
N GLU A 127 -0.20 1.02 6.90
CA GLU A 127 0.30 1.86 8.00
C GLU A 127 0.49 1.07 9.31
N ALA A 128 -0.33 0.04 9.55
CA ALA A 128 -0.11 -0.87 10.67
C ALA A 128 1.12 -1.76 10.43
N PHE A 129 1.26 -2.32 9.22
CA PHE A 129 2.40 -3.15 8.82
C PHE A 129 3.72 -2.41 8.97
N ARG A 130 3.81 -1.16 8.48
CA ARG A 130 5.00 -0.30 8.60
C ARG A 130 5.54 -0.16 10.03
N LYS A 131 4.67 -0.26 11.04
CA LYS A 131 5.01 -0.08 12.46
C LYS A 131 5.42 -1.36 13.17
N ILE A 132 5.28 -2.52 12.54
CA ILE A 132 5.62 -3.80 13.16
C ILE A 132 7.15 -3.91 13.29
N LYS A 133 7.61 -4.38 14.45
CA LYS A 133 9.04 -4.64 14.69
C LYS A 133 9.58 -5.61 13.64
N GLY A 134 10.71 -5.28 13.03
CA GLY A 134 11.35 -6.10 11.99
C GLY A 134 11.00 -5.67 10.57
N VAL A 135 9.86 -5.02 10.35
CA VAL A 135 9.51 -4.47 9.03
C VAL A 135 10.51 -3.40 8.63
N LYS A 136 11.01 -3.50 7.40
CA LYS A 136 11.91 -2.53 6.78
C LYS A 136 11.17 -1.74 5.71
N ARG A 137 11.65 -0.55 5.40
CA ARG A 137 11.06 0.32 4.38
C ARG A 137 12.15 0.93 3.50
N SER A 138 11.92 0.97 2.19
CA SER A 138 12.83 1.64 1.26
C SER A 138 12.77 3.16 1.36
N MET A 139 13.76 3.84 0.80
CA MET A 139 14.01 5.26 1.01
C MET A 139 13.58 6.19 -0.14
N HIS A 140 12.95 5.68 -1.20
CA HIS A 140 12.39 6.55 -2.24
C HIS A 140 11.32 7.49 -1.64
N PRO A 141 11.44 8.82 -1.82
CA PRO A 141 10.62 9.78 -1.09
C PRO A 141 9.14 9.78 -1.48
N THR A 142 8.82 9.35 -2.69
CA THR A 142 7.44 9.33 -3.22
C THR A 142 6.80 7.95 -3.17
N ASP A 143 7.56 6.89 -3.44
CA ASP A 143 7.02 5.54 -3.65
C ASP A 143 7.69 4.49 -2.75
N PRO A 144 7.90 4.75 -1.44
CA PRO A 144 8.57 3.80 -0.57
C PRO A 144 7.74 2.53 -0.40
N VAL A 145 8.40 1.40 -0.19
CA VAL A 145 7.80 0.07 -0.01
C VAL A 145 8.24 -0.50 1.33
N CYS A 146 7.31 -1.08 2.08
CA CYS A 146 7.60 -1.86 3.29
C CYS A 146 7.77 -3.34 2.93
N ALA A 147 8.70 -4.04 3.58
CA ALA A 147 8.85 -5.48 3.44
C ALA A 147 9.26 -6.17 4.76
N LEU A 148 8.86 -7.44 4.88
CA LEU A 148 9.18 -8.34 5.99
C LEU A 148 9.32 -9.77 5.47
N GLY A 149 10.40 -10.45 5.84
CA GLY A 149 10.69 -11.82 5.43
C GLY A 149 12.01 -11.95 4.68
N LYS A 150 12.26 -13.13 4.12
CA LYS A 150 13.54 -13.57 3.56
C LYS A 150 14.17 -12.61 2.54
N GLU A 151 13.38 -12.14 1.57
CA GLU A 151 13.86 -11.33 0.44
C GLU A 151 13.88 -9.81 0.71
N THR A 152 13.57 -9.40 1.96
CA THR A 152 13.46 -7.98 2.34
C THR A 152 14.70 -7.17 1.98
N LYS A 153 15.90 -7.72 2.22
CA LYS A 153 17.16 -7.02 1.95
C LYS A 153 17.35 -6.78 0.45
N PHE A 154 17.09 -7.77 -0.39
CA PHE A 154 17.23 -7.65 -1.84
C PHE A 154 16.22 -6.65 -2.41
N LEU A 155 14.94 -6.82 -2.07
CA LEU A 155 13.83 -5.98 -2.56
C LEU A 155 14.04 -4.49 -2.28
N LEU A 156 14.46 -4.14 -1.06
CA LEU A 156 14.53 -2.74 -0.64
C LEU A 156 15.88 -2.06 -0.94
N LYS A 157 16.90 -2.84 -1.28
CA LYS A 157 18.25 -2.34 -1.59
C LYS A 157 18.19 -1.30 -2.71
N ASP A 158 18.99 -0.26 -2.63
CA ASP A 158 19.21 0.75 -3.70
C ASP A 158 17.95 1.47 -4.21
N HIS A 159 16.82 1.38 -3.48
CA HIS A 159 15.62 2.15 -3.78
C HIS A 159 15.69 3.53 -3.12
N TYR A 160 16.70 4.29 -3.53
CA TYR A 160 17.01 5.66 -3.14
C TYR A 160 17.95 6.29 -4.18
N SER A 161 18.02 7.62 -4.21
CA SER A 161 18.87 8.37 -5.16
C SER A 161 18.67 7.98 -6.63
N GLN A 162 17.47 7.54 -6.97
CA GLN A 162 17.04 7.28 -8.34
C GLN A 162 16.12 8.41 -8.78
N LEU A 163 16.17 8.77 -10.06
CA LEU A 163 15.30 9.82 -10.60
C LEU A 163 13.83 9.39 -10.63
N THR A 164 13.58 8.11 -10.95
CA THR A 164 12.24 7.54 -11.05
C THR A 164 12.03 6.41 -10.04
N PRO A 165 10.81 6.20 -9.54
CA PRO A 165 10.52 5.21 -8.50
C PRO A 165 10.44 3.75 -8.98
N TYR A 166 10.30 3.48 -10.28
CA TYR A 166 9.95 2.16 -10.81
C TYR A 166 11.05 1.50 -11.65
N ASN A 167 12.27 2.05 -11.63
CA ASN A 167 13.43 1.54 -12.36
C ASN A 167 13.90 0.15 -11.86
N GLN A 168 14.97 -0.37 -12.48
CA GLN A 168 15.56 -1.69 -12.18
C GLN A 168 15.98 -1.91 -10.72
N ASN A 169 16.31 -0.85 -9.99
CA ASN A 169 16.68 -0.91 -8.57
C ASN A 169 15.44 -0.92 -7.65
N SER A 170 14.25 -0.64 -8.18
CA SER A 170 13.02 -0.55 -7.41
C SER A 170 12.55 -1.92 -6.88
N PRO A 171 11.86 -1.97 -5.73
CA PRO A 171 11.20 -3.16 -5.23
C PRO A 171 10.16 -3.71 -6.21
N PHE A 172 9.59 -2.84 -7.06
CA PHE A 172 8.60 -3.23 -8.06
C PHE A 172 9.22 -4.05 -9.18
N TYR A 173 10.36 -3.60 -9.72
CA TYR A 173 11.12 -4.36 -10.71
C TYR A 173 11.66 -5.66 -10.11
N LYS A 174 12.23 -5.59 -8.90
CA LYS A 174 12.78 -6.76 -8.19
C LYS A 174 11.73 -7.80 -7.81
N LEU A 175 10.48 -7.38 -7.60
CA LEU A 175 9.38 -8.33 -7.43
C LEU A 175 9.22 -9.22 -8.67
N ILE A 176 9.38 -8.66 -9.88
CA ILE A 176 9.30 -9.40 -11.14
C ILE A 176 10.44 -10.42 -11.24
N THR A 177 11.67 -10.02 -10.89
CA THR A 177 12.83 -10.93 -10.94
C THR A 177 12.69 -12.10 -9.96
N LEU A 178 12.00 -11.90 -8.84
CA LEU A 178 11.67 -12.94 -7.87
C LEU A 178 10.44 -13.78 -8.26
N LYS A 179 9.79 -13.50 -9.40
CA LYS A 179 8.49 -14.09 -9.78
C LYS A 179 7.43 -13.91 -8.68
N GLY A 180 7.50 -12.78 -7.98
CA GLY A 180 6.60 -12.46 -6.88
C GLY A 180 5.16 -12.29 -7.32
N LYS A 181 4.24 -12.46 -6.37
CA LYS A 181 2.79 -12.38 -6.58
C LYS A 181 2.27 -11.01 -6.17
N ILE A 182 1.22 -10.56 -6.85
CA ILE A 182 0.47 -9.36 -6.48
C ILE A 182 -0.89 -9.80 -5.93
N VAL A 183 -1.18 -9.42 -4.69
CA VAL A 183 -2.43 -9.79 -4.00
C VAL A 183 -3.30 -8.54 -3.86
N LEU A 184 -4.54 -8.62 -4.36
CA LEU A 184 -5.52 -7.54 -4.29
C LEU A 184 -6.60 -7.84 -3.25
N LEU A 185 -6.42 -7.33 -2.04
CA LEU A 185 -7.33 -7.55 -0.91
C LEU A 185 -8.39 -6.44 -0.80
N GLY A 186 -9.54 -6.65 -1.45
CA GLY A 186 -10.63 -5.66 -1.45
C GLY A 186 -10.31 -4.43 -2.30
N THR A 187 -9.37 -4.55 -3.23
CA THR A 187 -9.01 -3.54 -4.24
C THR A 187 -9.21 -4.09 -5.66
N LYS A 188 -8.94 -3.27 -6.68
CA LYS A 188 -9.03 -3.66 -8.08
C LYS A 188 -7.69 -3.41 -8.78
N LEU A 189 -7.62 -3.77 -10.06
CA LEU A 189 -6.42 -3.63 -10.89
C LEU A 189 -5.91 -2.18 -10.99
N ASP A 190 -6.78 -1.19 -10.82
CA ASP A 190 -6.44 0.24 -10.77
C ASP A 190 -5.52 0.63 -9.59
N THR A 191 -5.29 -0.30 -8.65
CA THR A 191 -4.37 -0.10 -7.51
C THR A 191 -3.00 -0.75 -7.71
N VAL A 192 -2.81 -1.52 -8.78
CA VAL A 192 -1.57 -2.26 -9.03
C VAL A 192 -0.47 -1.28 -9.44
N THR A 193 0.51 -1.07 -8.57
CA THR A 193 1.62 -0.14 -8.81
C THR A 193 2.66 -0.70 -9.78
N ASN A 194 2.76 -2.03 -9.91
CA ASN A 194 3.74 -2.68 -10.79
C ASN A 194 3.57 -2.34 -12.27
N PHE A 195 2.41 -1.86 -12.71
CA PHE A 195 2.26 -1.41 -14.10
C PHE A 195 3.19 -0.24 -14.45
N HIS A 196 3.55 0.59 -13.48
CA HIS A 196 4.49 1.71 -13.67
C HIS A 196 5.94 1.26 -13.95
N VAL A 197 6.28 -0.01 -13.69
CA VAL A 197 7.60 -0.54 -14.05
C VAL A 197 7.82 -0.51 -15.56
N ILE A 198 6.77 -0.76 -16.35
CA ILE A 198 6.86 -0.75 -17.81
C ILE A 198 7.18 0.67 -18.32
N GLU A 199 6.69 1.69 -17.62
CA GLU A 199 6.91 3.09 -17.95
C GLU A 199 8.39 3.48 -17.81
N ASP A 200 9.10 2.89 -16.85
CA ASP A 200 10.52 3.15 -16.59
C ASP A 200 11.48 2.24 -17.37
N VAL A 201 11.06 1.02 -17.69
CA VAL A 201 11.91 0.03 -18.38
C VAL A 201 11.97 0.29 -19.88
N ILE A 202 10.96 0.95 -20.46
CA ILE A 202 10.93 1.31 -21.88
C ILE A 202 11.58 2.68 -22.06
N GLU A 203 12.79 2.70 -22.64
CA GLU A 203 13.62 3.90 -22.84
C GLU A 203 12.88 5.07 -23.53
N ASN A 204 11.95 4.76 -24.43
CA ASN A 204 11.12 5.73 -25.14
C ASN A 204 9.62 5.47 -24.93
N PHE A 205 9.19 5.38 -23.66
CA PHE A 205 7.77 5.16 -23.36
C PHE A 205 6.91 6.27 -23.99
N LYS A 206 5.95 5.87 -24.84
CA LYS A 206 5.23 6.76 -25.75
C LYS A 206 4.39 7.83 -25.04
N TYR A 207 4.01 7.59 -23.79
CA TYR A 207 3.12 8.48 -23.03
C TYR A 207 3.90 9.29 -22.00
N PRO A 208 3.64 10.61 -21.88
CA PRO A 208 4.32 11.45 -20.91
C PRO A 208 3.75 11.23 -19.51
N VAL A 209 4.27 10.23 -18.79
CA VAL A 209 3.84 9.90 -17.42
C VAL A 209 4.54 10.74 -16.34
N TYR A 210 5.73 11.27 -16.65
CA TYR A 210 6.49 12.14 -15.75
C TYR A 210 6.42 13.61 -16.14
N HIS A 211 6.40 14.47 -15.13
CA HIS A 211 6.52 15.91 -15.33
C HIS A 211 7.97 16.27 -15.72
N LYS A 212 8.14 17.26 -16.61
CA LYS A 212 9.48 17.73 -17.04
C LYS A 212 10.34 18.33 -15.92
N LYS A 213 9.72 18.67 -14.78
CA LYS A 213 10.39 19.26 -13.62
C LYS A 213 10.92 18.12 -12.76
N GLN A 214 12.23 18.12 -12.56
CA GLN A 214 12.87 17.22 -11.60
C GLN A 214 12.78 17.81 -10.20
N PHE A 215 12.63 16.93 -9.21
CA PHE A 215 12.58 17.29 -7.80
C PHE A 215 13.70 16.54 -7.09
N PHE A 216 14.42 17.26 -6.23
CA PHE A 216 15.53 16.73 -5.46
C PHE A 216 15.21 16.90 -3.98
N SER A 217 15.46 15.86 -3.19
CA SER A 217 15.44 15.95 -1.73
C SER A 217 16.81 16.48 -1.29
N GLU A 218 16.83 17.53 -0.47
CA GLU A 218 18.00 17.80 0.36
C GLU A 218 18.12 16.65 1.36
N GLY A 219 19.32 16.09 1.49
CA GLY A 219 19.61 14.89 2.28
C GLY A 219 19.60 15.13 3.77
#